data_AF-A0A164X6B0-F1
#
_entry.id   AF-A0A164X6B0-F1
#
_cell.length_a   1.000
_cell.length_b   1.000
_cell.length_c   1.000
_cell.angle_alpha   90.00
_cell.angle_beta   90.00
_cell.angle_gamma   90.00
#
_symmetry.space_group_name_H-M   'P 1'
#
loop_
_entity.id
_entity.type
_entity.pdbx_description
1 polymer ?
#
loop_
_entity_poly.entity_id
_entity_poly.type
_entity_poly.pdbx_seq_one_letter_code
_entity_poly.pdbx_strand_id
1 'polypeptide(L)'
;MPVSPSDEELIPAIKDLRGANPTLGITKFQALLLETHKEWTVSEKRIRKILQQLGLGPQNGSDAASSKSKSNGKQYPSSKLNEALDVKQWTSKVEVKHFGKLKGKGLVASEDIAEDETIWKEDPFIIAPEWEIWDAQRASVACMHCTTPIPPSATLQISCPHTPCPAKFCSRLCLSRSAAVHPLLCPAQNPASLPLLRWAREVEWMAVHAWAHTTAKILLANEKGADELAAVRSIVDSLATFSLSDRARDIGVEPDHDAWKKAHSFHVAAFHEPSTAAEKKKLSKLIRKPLPADLAQQLFDYDAYLEGLSRMSLNLEAHGGLYALHSHLNHSCQPNASIRHLQQRTTLARITVLARRPIKKGEELTIS
;
A
#
# COMPACT_ATOMS: atom_id res chain seq x y z
N MET A 1 -24.45 -0.94 52.43
CA MET A 1 -24.46 -1.75 51.19
C MET A 1 -23.51 -1.09 50.21
N PRO A 2 -22.59 -1.84 49.58
CA PRO A 2 -21.69 -1.25 48.60
C PRO A 2 -22.46 -0.77 47.37
N VAL A 3 -22.17 0.45 46.93
CA VAL A 3 -22.83 1.16 45.83
C VAL A 3 -21.97 1.04 44.58
N SER A 4 -22.58 0.80 43.41
CA SER A 4 -21.80 0.87 42.17
C SER A 4 -21.71 2.34 41.73
N PRO A 5 -20.52 2.96 41.70
CA PRO A 5 -20.37 4.37 41.37
C PRO A 5 -20.78 4.65 39.92
N SER A 6 -21.14 5.88 39.61
CA SER A 6 -21.34 6.34 38.23
C SER A 6 -20.02 6.40 37.46
N ASP A 7 -20.08 6.47 36.12
CA ASP A 7 -18.86 6.64 35.32
C ASP A 7 -18.20 8.02 35.56
N GLU A 8 -18.99 9.03 35.93
CA GLU A 8 -18.50 10.38 36.27
C GLU A 8 -17.62 10.40 37.53
N GLU A 9 -17.92 9.53 38.50
CA GLU A 9 -17.14 9.37 39.74
C GLU A 9 -15.99 8.37 39.57
N LEU A 10 -16.21 7.30 38.79
CA LEU A 10 -15.26 6.19 38.64
C LEU A 10 -14.08 6.53 37.71
N ILE A 11 -14.31 7.32 36.65
CA ILE A 11 -13.26 7.66 35.66
C ILE A 11 -12.13 8.49 36.30
N PRO A 12 -12.39 9.57 37.06
CA PRO A 12 -11.34 10.33 37.75
C PRO A 12 -10.52 9.46 38.71
N ALA A 13 -11.19 8.66 39.56
CA ALA A 13 -10.52 7.78 40.51
C ALA A 13 -9.61 6.74 39.83
N ILE A 14 -10.05 6.17 38.69
CA ILE A 14 -9.22 5.26 37.89
C ILE A 14 -8.01 5.98 37.28
N LYS A 15 -8.16 7.21 36.79
CA LYS A 15 -7.04 8.00 36.23
C LYS A 15 -5.99 8.30 37.29
N ASP A 16 -6.42 8.78 38.46
CA ASP A 16 -5.52 9.14 39.56
C ASP A 16 -4.78 7.90 40.07
N LEU A 17 -5.49 6.79 40.28
CA LEU A 17 -4.91 5.54 40.78
C LEU A 17 -3.94 4.91 39.77
N ARG A 18 -4.23 5.02 38.46
CA ARG A 18 -3.35 4.53 37.38
C ARG A 18 -2.12 5.42 37.20
N GLY A 19 -2.26 6.74 37.41
CA GLY A 19 -1.13 7.67 37.45
C GLY A 19 -0.15 7.34 38.58
N ALA A 20 -0.67 7.03 39.77
CA ALA A 20 0.15 6.61 40.91
C ALA A 20 0.72 5.19 40.77
N ASN A 21 0.06 4.30 40.01
CA ASN A 21 0.46 2.90 39.87
C ASN A 21 0.41 2.39 38.42
N PRO A 22 1.36 2.79 37.55
CA PRO A 22 1.27 2.56 36.12
C PRO A 22 1.25 1.07 35.72
N THR A 23 1.97 0.23 36.45
CA THR A 23 2.25 -1.18 36.09
C THR A 23 1.35 -2.20 36.79
N LEU A 24 0.42 -1.79 37.64
CA LEU A 24 -0.45 -2.72 38.38
C LEU A 24 -1.39 -3.51 37.45
N GLY A 25 -1.36 -4.83 37.56
CA GLY A 25 -2.33 -5.72 36.90
C GLY A 25 -3.77 -5.49 37.41
N ILE A 26 -4.76 -5.79 36.57
CA ILE A 26 -6.17 -5.40 36.76
C ILE A 26 -6.75 -5.90 38.10
N THR A 27 -6.45 -7.13 38.52
CA THR A 27 -6.94 -7.70 39.78
C THR A 27 -6.38 -6.97 41.00
N LYS A 28 -5.07 -6.67 41.02
CA LYS A 28 -4.45 -5.89 42.11
C LYS A 28 -4.90 -4.44 42.08
N PHE A 29 -5.12 -3.89 40.89
CA PHE A 29 -5.64 -2.54 40.71
C PHE A 29 -7.08 -2.39 41.22
N GLN A 30 -7.94 -3.38 40.98
CA GLN A 30 -9.30 -3.42 41.53
C GLN A 30 -9.27 -3.50 43.06
N ALA A 31 -8.45 -4.37 43.63
CA ALA A 31 -8.33 -4.51 45.08
C ALA A 31 -7.92 -3.18 45.73
N LEU A 32 -6.93 -2.49 45.16
CA LEU A 32 -6.46 -1.19 45.65
C LEU A 32 -7.52 -0.09 45.51
N LEU A 33 -8.30 -0.09 44.41
CA LEU A 33 -9.41 0.83 44.21
C LEU A 33 -10.51 0.63 45.28
N LEU A 34 -10.86 -0.62 45.58
CA LEU A 34 -11.87 -0.95 46.60
C LEU A 34 -11.35 -0.76 48.03
N GLU A 35 -10.04 -0.80 48.24
CA GLU A 35 -9.43 -0.43 49.51
C GLU A 35 -9.50 1.09 49.76
N THR A 36 -9.32 1.87 48.69
CA THR A 36 -9.41 3.34 48.71
C THR A 36 -10.87 3.83 48.80
N HIS A 37 -11.80 3.10 48.17
CA HIS A 37 -13.23 3.40 48.16
C HIS A 37 -14.05 2.20 48.65
N LYS A 38 -14.10 2.03 49.98
CA LYS A 38 -14.72 0.86 50.66
C LYS A 38 -16.23 0.76 50.47
N GLU A 39 -16.86 1.86 50.10
CA GLU A 39 -18.27 1.98 49.79
C GLU A 39 -18.62 1.53 48.36
N TRP A 40 -17.63 1.30 47.49
CA TRP A 40 -17.86 0.95 46.09
C TRP A 40 -17.95 -0.55 45.84
N THR A 41 -18.73 -0.92 44.81
CA THR A 41 -18.63 -2.21 44.14
C THR A 41 -18.42 -2.01 42.64
N VAL A 42 -17.28 -2.47 42.15
CA VAL A 42 -16.87 -2.34 40.75
C VAL A 42 -16.24 -3.64 40.30
N SER A 43 -16.70 -4.20 39.17
CA SER A 43 -16.13 -5.42 38.60
C SER A 43 -14.83 -5.15 37.84
N GLU A 44 -13.91 -6.13 37.81
CA GLU A 44 -12.70 -6.06 36.97
C GLU A 44 -13.02 -5.75 35.51
N LYS A 45 -14.13 -6.28 34.99
CA LYS A 45 -14.59 -6.05 33.61
C LYS A 45 -14.90 -4.58 33.35
N ARG A 46 -15.54 -3.89 34.31
CA ARG A 46 -15.87 -2.46 34.22
C ARG A 46 -14.60 -1.61 34.27
N ILE A 47 -13.67 -1.93 35.17
CA ILE A 47 -12.35 -1.27 35.25
C ILE A 47 -11.56 -1.46 33.95
N ARG A 48 -11.51 -2.69 33.42
CA ARG A 48 -10.82 -3.00 32.15
C ARG A 48 -11.39 -2.20 30.98
N LYS A 49 -12.72 -2.09 30.89
CA LYS A 49 -13.41 -1.32 29.85
C LYS A 49 -13.06 0.18 29.94
N ILE A 50 -13.07 0.74 31.15
CA ILE A 50 -12.73 2.15 31.36
C ILE A 50 -11.25 2.42 31.06
N LEU A 51 -10.33 1.57 31.53
CA LEU A 51 -8.90 1.69 31.21
C LEU A 51 -8.64 1.61 29.70
N GLN A 52 -9.32 0.71 28.97
CA GLN A 52 -9.23 0.63 27.51
C GLN A 52 -9.79 1.87 26.82
N GLN A 53 -10.94 2.38 27.27
CA GLN A 53 -11.54 3.61 26.75
C GLN A 53 -10.64 4.84 26.96
N LEU A 54 -9.89 4.87 28.07
CA LEU A 54 -8.96 5.94 28.41
C LEU A 54 -7.57 5.76 27.78
N GLY A 55 -7.31 4.66 27.06
CA GLY A 55 -5.98 4.34 26.51
C GLY A 55 -4.93 3.96 27.56
N LEU A 56 -5.35 3.60 28.77
CA LEU A 56 -4.52 3.27 29.94
C LEU A 56 -4.48 1.77 30.24
N GLY A 57 -4.70 0.92 29.23
CA GLY A 57 -4.62 -0.53 29.37
C GLY A 57 -3.19 -1.00 29.68
N PRO A 58 -3.00 -2.14 30.37
CA PRO A 58 -1.67 -2.65 30.67
C PRO A 58 -0.91 -2.94 29.38
N GLN A 59 0.23 -2.27 29.20
CA GLN A 59 1.21 -2.63 28.19
C GLN A 59 2.05 -3.77 28.74
N ASN A 60 1.70 -5.01 28.39
CA ASN A 60 2.63 -6.13 28.43
C ASN A 60 2.39 -6.98 27.18
N GLY A 61 3.50 -7.25 26.49
CA GLY A 61 3.56 -8.12 25.32
C GLY A 61 3.27 -9.59 25.66
N SER A 62 3.29 -10.40 24.60
CA SER A 62 2.93 -11.83 24.52
C SER A 62 1.46 -12.12 24.81
N ASP A 63 0.67 -12.29 23.75
CA ASP A 63 -0.24 -13.43 23.54
C ASP A 63 -1.13 -13.18 22.30
N ALA A 64 -0.54 -13.38 21.12
CA ALA A 64 -1.29 -13.54 19.88
C ALA A 64 -1.67 -15.03 19.72
N ALA A 65 -2.57 -15.50 20.57
CA ALA A 65 -3.27 -16.77 20.38
C ALA A 65 -4.75 -16.56 20.69
N SER A 66 -5.55 -16.58 19.62
CA SER A 66 -7.01 -16.73 19.61
C SER A 66 -7.81 -15.96 20.67
N SER A 67 -8.21 -14.73 20.35
CA SER A 67 -9.56 -14.30 20.72
C SER A 67 -10.19 -13.56 19.54
N LYS A 68 -11.11 -14.26 18.87
CA LYS A 68 -12.12 -13.65 18.00
C LYS A 68 -13.04 -12.80 18.88
N SER A 69 -12.57 -11.60 19.25
CA SER A 69 -13.45 -10.52 19.65
C SER A 69 -14.15 -10.05 18.38
N LYS A 70 -15.42 -10.43 18.22
CA LYS A 70 -16.34 -9.74 17.29
C LYS A 70 -16.47 -8.29 17.76
N SER A 71 -15.56 -7.42 17.34
CA SER A 71 -15.80 -5.99 17.41
C SER A 71 -16.86 -5.68 16.36
N ASN A 72 -18.08 -5.37 16.81
CA ASN A 72 -19.14 -4.75 16.01
C ASN A 72 -18.77 -3.32 15.52
N GLY A 73 -17.48 -2.98 15.44
CA GLY A 73 -16.98 -1.72 14.90
C GLY A 73 -16.57 -1.92 13.46
N LYS A 74 -17.13 -1.10 12.56
CA LYS A 74 -16.73 -1.05 11.14
C LYS A 74 -15.21 -0.89 11.06
N GLN A 75 -14.54 -1.84 10.39
CA GLN A 75 -13.11 -1.76 10.12
C GLN A 75 -12.90 -0.79 8.94
N TYR A 76 -11.81 -0.03 8.99
CA TYR A 76 -11.45 0.92 7.93
C TYR A 76 -10.05 0.59 7.42
N PRO A 77 -9.76 0.85 6.13
CA PRO A 77 -8.39 0.79 5.62
C PRO A 77 -7.43 1.57 6.50
N SER A 78 -6.26 0.99 6.76
CA SER A 78 -5.20 1.66 7.50
C SER A 78 -4.14 2.18 6.54
N SER A 79 -3.65 3.39 6.75
CA SER A 79 -2.54 3.99 6.03
C SER A 79 -1.63 4.72 7.03
N LYS A 80 -0.40 5.02 6.62
CA LYS A 80 0.56 5.77 7.46
C LYS A 80 1.02 7.01 6.70
N LEU A 81 1.32 8.08 7.44
CA LEU A 81 2.02 9.22 6.86
C LEU A 81 3.43 8.79 6.47
N ASN A 82 3.86 9.18 5.27
CA ASN A 82 5.24 9.04 4.86
C ASN A 82 5.99 10.35 5.16
N GLU A 83 6.68 10.40 6.30
CA GLU A 83 7.46 11.59 6.70
C GLU A 83 8.63 11.90 5.76
N ALA A 84 9.10 10.90 5.01
CA ALA A 84 10.16 11.06 4.01
C ALA A 84 9.64 11.54 2.64
N LEU A 85 8.32 11.68 2.46
CA LEU A 85 7.75 12.13 1.20
C LEU A 85 7.98 13.62 0.99
N ASP A 86 8.91 13.97 0.10
CA ASP A 86 9.07 15.35 -0.35
C ASP A 86 7.99 15.71 -1.38
N VAL A 87 6.90 16.33 -0.93
CA VAL A 87 5.81 16.79 -1.81
C VAL A 87 6.29 17.86 -2.79
N LYS A 88 7.29 18.66 -2.41
CA LYS A 88 7.75 19.81 -3.20
C LYS A 88 8.41 19.40 -4.51
N GLN A 89 8.83 18.15 -4.65
CA GLN A 89 9.33 17.63 -5.92
C GLN A 89 8.26 17.62 -7.04
N TRP A 90 6.97 17.61 -6.67
CA TRP A 90 5.86 17.67 -7.62
C TRP A 90 5.15 19.02 -7.62
N THR A 91 4.91 19.58 -6.43
CA THR A 91 4.16 20.84 -6.29
C THR A 91 4.33 21.48 -4.92
N SER A 92 4.24 22.81 -4.86
CA SER A 92 4.14 23.58 -3.61
C SER A 92 2.69 23.76 -3.14
N LYS A 93 1.70 23.34 -3.95
CA LYS A 93 0.28 23.67 -3.78
C LYS A 93 -0.49 22.79 -2.81
N VAL A 94 0.12 21.72 -2.33
CA VAL A 94 -0.53 20.74 -1.46
C VAL A 94 0.38 20.33 -0.31
N GLU A 95 -0.23 19.88 0.77
CA GLU A 95 0.45 19.28 1.92
C GLU A 95 -0.29 18.02 2.38
N VAL A 96 0.45 17.07 2.96
CA VAL A 96 -0.13 15.83 3.48
C VAL A 96 -0.73 16.10 4.86
N LYS A 97 -1.96 15.60 5.08
CA LYS A 97 -2.66 15.71 6.36
C LYS A 97 -3.29 14.38 6.76
N HIS A 98 -3.37 14.09 8.05
CA HIS A 98 -4.10 12.93 8.56
C HIS A 98 -5.50 13.34 9.04
N PHE A 99 -6.54 12.70 8.50
CA PHE A 99 -7.96 12.99 8.75
C PHE A 99 -8.61 11.99 9.73
N GLY A 100 -7.79 11.31 10.52
CA GLY A 100 -8.25 10.33 11.53
C GLY A 100 -8.52 8.95 10.93
N LYS A 101 -9.11 8.04 11.72
CA LYS A 101 -9.24 6.62 11.37
C LYS A 101 -10.12 6.35 10.14
N LEU A 102 -11.12 7.20 9.89
CA LEU A 102 -12.10 6.98 8.81
C LEU A 102 -11.52 7.25 7.42
N LYS A 103 -10.79 8.37 7.28
CA LYS A 103 -10.21 8.82 6.00
C LYS A 103 -8.73 8.49 5.87
N GLY A 104 -8.01 8.32 6.97
CA GLY A 104 -6.57 8.10 6.98
C GLY A 104 -5.80 9.33 6.52
N LYS A 105 -4.75 9.13 5.72
CA LYS A 105 -3.98 10.22 5.10
C LYS A 105 -4.76 10.86 3.94
N GLY A 106 -4.49 12.13 3.70
CA GLY A 106 -5.14 12.96 2.68
C GLY A 106 -4.22 14.08 2.21
N LEU A 107 -4.63 14.82 1.18
CA LEU A 107 -3.97 16.05 0.74
C LEU A 107 -4.87 17.26 1.00
N VAL A 108 -4.31 18.37 1.45
CA VAL A 108 -5.01 19.67 1.52
C VAL A 108 -4.26 20.71 0.70
N ALA A 109 -4.98 21.72 0.20
CA ALA A 109 -4.38 22.81 -0.54
C ALA A 109 -3.58 23.73 0.41
N SER A 110 -2.36 24.08 0.05
CA SER A 110 -1.50 25.01 0.82
C SER A 110 -1.74 26.48 0.42
N GLU A 111 -2.38 26.69 -0.73
CA GLU A 111 -2.77 27.98 -1.30
C GLU A 111 -4.12 27.85 -2.04
N ASP A 112 -4.69 28.97 -2.50
CA ASP A 112 -5.88 28.95 -3.36
C ASP A 112 -5.49 28.44 -4.76
N ILE A 113 -6.26 27.51 -5.31
CA ILE A 113 -6.06 26.90 -6.63
C ILE A 113 -7.26 27.24 -7.51
N ALA A 114 -7.02 27.74 -8.72
CA ALA A 114 -8.06 28.09 -9.68
C ALA A 114 -8.65 26.86 -10.36
N GLU A 115 -9.85 27.00 -10.93
CA GLU A 115 -10.45 25.97 -11.79
C GLU A 115 -9.58 25.70 -13.02
N ASP A 116 -9.56 24.44 -13.48
CA ASP A 116 -8.74 23.93 -14.60
C ASP A 116 -7.23 24.06 -14.41
N GLU A 117 -6.78 24.55 -13.26
CA GLU A 117 -5.38 24.68 -12.95
C GLU A 117 -4.72 23.32 -12.76
N THR A 118 -3.53 23.15 -13.34
CA THR A 118 -2.68 22.00 -13.04
C THR A 118 -2.11 22.13 -11.64
N ILE A 119 -2.49 21.19 -10.77
CA ILE A 119 -1.99 21.11 -9.40
C ILE A 119 -0.59 20.47 -9.39
N TRP A 120 -0.43 19.32 -10.06
CA TRP A 120 0.87 18.68 -10.31
C TRP A 120 0.81 17.68 -11.48
N LYS A 121 1.99 17.17 -11.86
CA LYS A 121 2.17 16.04 -12.75
C LYS A 121 3.08 15.01 -12.09
N GLU A 122 2.81 13.72 -12.30
CA GLU A 122 3.53 12.66 -11.61
C GLU A 122 3.80 11.46 -12.52
N ASP A 123 5.07 11.04 -12.58
CA ASP A 123 5.46 9.76 -13.19
C ASP A 123 5.12 8.61 -12.25
N PRO A 124 4.71 7.43 -12.78
CA PRO A 124 4.31 6.31 -11.94
C PRO A 124 5.49 5.78 -11.11
N PHE A 125 5.23 5.50 -9.84
CA PHE A 125 6.14 4.73 -9.00
C PHE A 125 6.30 3.32 -9.55
N ILE A 126 5.20 2.64 -9.89
CA ILE A 126 5.18 1.48 -10.79
C ILE A 126 3.99 1.62 -11.74
N ILE A 127 4.05 0.93 -12.87
CA ILE A 127 2.94 0.83 -13.82
C ILE A 127 2.71 -0.63 -14.12
N ALA A 128 1.54 -1.15 -13.72
CA ALA A 128 1.00 -2.43 -14.13
C ALA A 128 -0.12 -2.12 -15.12
N PRO A 129 0.18 -2.02 -16.41
CA PRO A 129 -0.77 -1.47 -17.37
C PRO A 129 -2.05 -2.30 -17.45
N GLU A 130 -3.14 -1.64 -17.84
CA GLU A 130 -4.38 -2.28 -18.30
C GLU A 130 -4.11 -3.37 -19.32
N TRP A 131 -5.00 -4.35 -19.41
CA TRP A 131 -4.76 -5.57 -20.16
C TRP A 131 -4.58 -5.34 -21.66
N GLU A 132 -5.24 -4.35 -22.24
CA GLU A 132 -5.07 -3.94 -23.63
C GLU A 132 -3.67 -3.37 -23.89
N ILE A 133 -3.17 -2.55 -22.96
CA ILE A 133 -1.82 -1.99 -23.02
C ILE A 133 -0.78 -3.08 -22.74
N TRP A 134 -1.05 -3.98 -21.81
CA TRP A 134 -0.24 -5.16 -21.56
C TRP A 134 -0.11 -6.01 -22.83
N ASP A 135 -1.21 -6.32 -23.50
CA ASP A 135 -1.22 -7.09 -24.75
C ASP A 135 -0.44 -6.34 -25.84
N ALA A 136 -0.59 -5.02 -25.94
CA ALA A 136 0.22 -4.18 -26.83
C ALA A 136 1.73 -4.22 -26.50
N GLN A 137 2.10 -4.24 -25.21
CA GLN A 137 3.49 -4.41 -24.79
C GLN A 137 4.03 -5.81 -25.11
N ARG A 138 3.20 -6.85 -24.95
CA ARG A 138 3.54 -8.24 -25.32
C ARG A 138 3.70 -8.41 -26.83
N ALA A 139 2.97 -7.64 -27.63
CA ALA A 139 3.08 -7.55 -29.08
C ALA A 139 4.18 -6.56 -29.56
N SER A 140 4.96 -5.98 -28.64
CA SER A 140 6.03 -5.03 -28.96
C SER A 140 5.56 -3.73 -29.64
N VAL A 141 4.29 -3.35 -29.49
CA VAL A 141 3.68 -2.13 -30.06
C VAL A 141 3.34 -1.07 -29.02
N ALA A 142 3.74 -1.26 -27.77
CA ALA A 142 3.71 -0.25 -26.72
C ALA A 142 4.99 -0.26 -25.90
N CYS A 143 5.36 0.91 -25.36
CA CYS A 143 6.54 1.05 -24.52
C CYS A 143 6.34 0.28 -23.20
N MET A 144 7.28 -0.61 -22.89
CA MET A 144 7.29 -1.42 -21.66
C MET A 144 7.50 -0.58 -20.38
N HIS A 145 7.91 0.69 -20.51
CA HIS A 145 8.09 1.59 -19.37
C HIS A 145 6.98 2.64 -19.23
N CYS A 146 6.72 3.43 -20.27
CA CYS A 146 5.81 4.59 -20.17
C CYS A 146 4.43 4.36 -20.78
N THR A 147 4.13 3.11 -21.18
CA THR A 147 2.89 2.65 -21.83
C THR A 147 2.51 3.31 -23.15
N THR A 148 3.23 4.35 -23.58
CA THR A 148 3.01 5.03 -24.85
C THR A 148 3.03 4.05 -26.02
N PRO A 149 1.98 4.02 -26.87
CA PRO A 149 1.97 3.24 -28.10
C PRO A 149 3.17 3.58 -28.98
N ILE A 150 3.81 2.55 -29.54
CA ILE A 150 4.94 2.71 -30.45
C ILE A 150 4.39 2.58 -31.87
N PRO A 151 4.34 3.67 -32.66
CA PRO A 151 3.86 3.59 -34.03
C PRO A 151 4.80 2.72 -34.86
N PRO A 152 4.31 2.00 -35.89
CA PRO A 152 5.15 1.19 -36.77
C PRO A 152 6.29 1.98 -37.43
N SER A 153 6.10 3.28 -37.64
CA SER A 153 7.08 4.22 -38.20
C SER A 153 8.11 4.75 -37.18
N ALA A 154 8.04 4.34 -35.91
CA ALA A 154 8.97 4.80 -34.88
C ALA A 154 10.41 4.30 -35.14
N THR A 155 11.32 5.23 -35.42
CA THR A 155 12.74 4.93 -35.69
C THR A 155 13.60 4.86 -34.43
N LEU A 156 13.15 5.44 -33.31
CA LEU A 156 13.92 5.58 -32.06
C LEU A 156 13.63 4.48 -31.02
N GLN A 157 12.91 3.43 -31.40
CA GLN A 157 12.58 2.34 -30.48
C GLN A 157 13.81 1.45 -30.17
N ILE A 158 13.87 0.96 -28.94
CA ILE A 158 14.96 0.13 -28.44
C ILE A 158 14.39 -1.15 -27.88
N SER A 159 14.93 -2.29 -28.28
CA SER A 159 14.57 -3.59 -27.69
C SER A 159 15.29 -3.79 -26.36
N CYS A 160 14.68 -4.58 -25.47
CA CYS A 160 15.43 -5.19 -24.38
C CYS A 160 16.63 -5.99 -24.96
N PRO A 161 17.84 -5.86 -24.39
CA PRO A 161 19.02 -6.56 -24.90
C PRO A 161 19.00 -8.08 -24.63
N HIS A 162 18.06 -8.57 -23.81
CA HIS A 162 17.97 -9.98 -23.44
C HIS A 162 16.91 -10.70 -24.27
N THR A 163 17.32 -11.74 -24.99
CA THR A 163 16.44 -12.53 -25.87
C THR A 163 16.15 -13.90 -25.24
N PRO A 164 14.90 -14.42 -25.33
CA PRO A 164 13.72 -13.81 -25.94
C PRO A 164 12.96 -12.90 -24.98
N CYS A 165 12.87 -11.60 -25.29
CA CYS A 165 12.02 -10.64 -24.57
C CYS A 165 11.30 -9.70 -25.55
N PRO A 166 9.96 -9.55 -25.46
CA PRO A 166 9.20 -8.67 -26.36
C PRO A 166 9.28 -7.19 -25.97
N ALA A 167 9.95 -6.83 -24.87
CA ALA A 167 9.95 -5.47 -24.38
C ALA A 167 10.61 -4.50 -25.38
N LYS A 168 9.85 -3.46 -25.75
CA LYS A 168 10.32 -2.30 -26.51
C LYS A 168 10.21 -1.05 -25.65
N PHE A 169 11.11 -0.11 -25.90
CA PHE A 169 11.17 1.18 -25.21
C PHE A 169 11.22 2.30 -26.24
N CYS A 170 10.43 3.36 -26.06
CA CYS A 170 10.39 4.48 -27.00
C CYS A 170 11.66 5.37 -26.96
N SER A 171 12.52 5.20 -25.96
CA SER A 171 13.76 5.97 -25.80
C SER A 171 14.78 5.24 -24.92
N ARG A 172 16.05 5.67 -24.98
CA ARG A 172 17.11 5.21 -24.05
C ARG A 172 16.76 5.51 -22.60
N LEU A 173 16.10 6.63 -22.34
CA LEU A 173 15.63 7.01 -21.01
C LEU A 173 14.59 6.01 -20.48
N CYS A 174 13.63 5.59 -21.32
CA CYS A 174 12.64 4.57 -20.92
C CYS A 174 13.29 3.22 -20.66
N LEU A 175 14.25 2.78 -21.48
CA LEU A 175 15.02 1.56 -21.22
C LEU A 175 15.75 1.66 -19.87
N SER A 176 16.46 2.76 -19.63
CA SER A 176 17.19 2.99 -18.38
C SER A 176 16.28 3.00 -17.16
N ARG A 177 15.17 3.75 -17.19
CA ARG A 177 14.19 3.81 -16.10
C ARG A 177 13.49 2.47 -15.86
N SER A 178 13.29 1.67 -16.90
CA SER A 178 12.71 0.32 -16.77
C SER A 178 13.57 -0.62 -15.94
N ALA A 179 14.88 -0.36 -15.80
CA ALA A 179 15.80 -1.19 -15.02
C ALA A 179 15.41 -1.30 -13.54
N ALA A 180 14.53 -0.41 -13.04
CA ALA A 180 13.98 -0.50 -11.69
C ALA A 180 12.98 -1.65 -11.49
N VAL A 181 12.45 -2.28 -12.56
CA VAL A 181 11.41 -3.33 -12.47
C VAL A 181 11.68 -4.44 -13.48
N HIS A 182 11.94 -4.06 -14.74
CA HIS A 182 11.97 -4.96 -15.89
C HIS A 182 12.88 -6.18 -15.73
N PRO A 183 14.10 -6.12 -15.15
CA PRO A 183 14.97 -7.29 -15.07
C PRO A 183 14.32 -8.51 -14.39
N LEU A 184 13.55 -8.29 -13.32
CA LEU A 184 12.87 -9.36 -12.59
C LEU A 184 11.56 -9.82 -13.24
N LEU A 185 11.00 -9.07 -14.19
CA LEU A 185 9.81 -9.44 -14.96
C LEU A 185 10.14 -9.81 -16.41
N CYS A 186 11.41 -9.75 -16.78
CA CYS A 186 11.89 -10.01 -18.13
C CYS A 186 11.90 -11.53 -18.35
N PRO A 187 11.15 -12.08 -19.32
CA PRO A 187 11.09 -13.53 -19.55
C PRO A 187 12.45 -14.16 -19.91
N ALA A 188 13.36 -13.39 -20.50
CA ALA A 188 14.71 -13.86 -20.82
C ALA A 188 15.58 -13.97 -19.56
N GLN A 189 15.48 -12.98 -18.66
CA GLN A 189 16.32 -12.87 -17.47
C GLN A 189 15.75 -13.64 -16.27
N ASN A 190 14.44 -13.51 -16.02
CA ASN A 190 13.72 -14.23 -14.98
C ASN A 190 12.52 -15.00 -15.56
N PRO A 191 12.73 -16.16 -16.21
CA PRO A 191 11.63 -16.96 -16.76
C PRO A 191 10.65 -17.47 -15.70
N ALA A 192 11.05 -17.57 -14.43
CA ALA A 192 10.17 -17.98 -13.34
C ALA A 192 9.03 -16.97 -13.07
N SER A 193 9.15 -15.72 -13.55
CA SER A 193 8.07 -14.73 -13.49
C SER A 193 6.92 -15.02 -14.46
N LEU A 194 7.15 -15.83 -15.50
CA LEU A 194 6.17 -16.04 -16.57
C LEU A 194 4.85 -16.68 -16.10
N PRO A 195 4.83 -17.74 -15.28
CA PRO A 195 3.58 -18.33 -14.80
C PRO A 195 2.72 -17.31 -14.04
N LEU A 196 3.34 -16.49 -13.18
CA LEU A 196 2.65 -15.43 -12.44
C LEU A 196 2.00 -14.41 -13.39
N LEU A 197 2.79 -13.88 -14.34
CA LEU A 197 2.34 -12.82 -15.24
C LEU A 197 1.27 -13.32 -16.23
N ARG A 198 1.41 -14.56 -16.72
CA ARG A 198 0.39 -15.19 -17.57
C ARG A 198 -0.90 -15.41 -16.81
N TRP A 199 -0.81 -15.98 -15.61
CA TRP A 199 -1.98 -16.25 -14.80
C TRP A 199 -2.70 -14.95 -14.41
N ALA A 200 -1.96 -13.91 -14.01
CA ALA A 200 -2.54 -12.60 -13.72
C ALA A 200 -3.31 -12.01 -14.91
N ARG A 201 -2.80 -12.20 -16.15
CA ARG A 201 -3.49 -11.81 -17.38
C ARG A 201 -4.72 -12.68 -17.67
N GLU A 202 -4.62 -14.00 -17.47
CA GLU A 202 -5.71 -14.96 -17.70
C GLU A 202 -6.92 -14.71 -16.80
N VAL A 203 -6.67 -14.40 -15.51
CA VAL A 203 -7.73 -14.08 -14.54
C VAL A 203 -8.02 -12.59 -14.43
N GLU A 204 -7.36 -11.77 -15.26
CA GLU A 204 -7.48 -10.31 -15.31
C GLU A 204 -7.35 -9.62 -13.94
N TRP A 205 -6.50 -10.17 -13.06
CA TRP A 205 -6.38 -9.69 -11.69
C TRP A 205 -5.26 -8.66 -11.53
N MET A 206 -5.63 -7.38 -11.65
CA MET A 206 -4.70 -6.25 -11.68
C MET A 206 -3.82 -6.14 -10.42
N ALA A 207 -4.36 -6.47 -9.24
CA ALA A 207 -3.61 -6.40 -7.99
C ALA A 207 -2.39 -7.33 -7.99
N VAL A 208 -2.50 -8.52 -8.59
CA VAL A 208 -1.39 -9.49 -8.70
C VAL A 208 -0.31 -8.94 -9.63
N HIS A 209 -0.71 -8.35 -10.75
CA HIS A 209 0.19 -7.73 -11.71
C HIS A 209 0.95 -6.54 -11.10
N ALA A 210 0.24 -5.62 -10.43
CA ALA A 210 0.84 -4.49 -9.74
C ALA A 210 1.73 -4.90 -8.57
N TRP A 211 1.36 -5.94 -7.83
CA TRP A 211 2.20 -6.43 -6.74
C TRP A 211 3.46 -7.09 -7.27
N ALA A 212 3.41 -7.81 -8.40
CA ALA A 212 4.61 -8.32 -9.07
C ALA A 212 5.57 -7.18 -9.47
N HIS A 213 5.05 -6.08 -10.02
CA HIS A 213 5.85 -4.89 -10.34
C HIS A 213 6.44 -4.22 -9.08
N THR A 214 5.67 -4.14 -8.01
CA THR A 214 6.09 -3.56 -6.73
C THR A 214 7.19 -4.41 -6.08
N THR A 215 7.00 -5.73 -6.00
CA THR A 215 8.00 -6.67 -5.49
C THR A 215 9.29 -6.59 -6.29
N ALA A 216 9.21 -6.59 -7.63
CA ALA A 216 10.38 -6.42 -8.48
C ALA A 216 11.13 -5.11 -8.17
N LYS A 217 10.40 -4.00 -7.97
CA LYS A 217 11.00 -2.71 -7.59
C LYS A 217 11.70 -2.76 -6.24
N ILE A 218 11.07 -3.35 -5.23
CA ILE A 218 11.63 -3.49 -3.88
C ILE A 218 12.92 -4.32 -3.90
N LEU A 219 12.89 -5.47 -4.57
CA LEU A 219 14.05 -6.37 -4.65
C LEU A 219 15.22 -5.71 -5.39
N LEU A 220 14.97 -5.01 -6.50
CA LEU A 220 16.02 -4.29 -7.22
C LEU A 220 16.50 -3.04 -6.47
N ALA A 221 15.66 -2.41 -5.63
CA ALA A 221 16.09 -1.36 -4.73
C ALA A 221 17.04 -1.88 -3.65
N ASN A 222 16.77 -3.07 -3.08
CA ASN A 222 17.70 -3.76 -2.16
C ASN A 222 19.06 -3.98 -2.83
N GLU A 223 19.08 -4.42 -4.09
CA GLU A 223 20.33 -4.59 -4.85
C GLU A 223 21.11 -3.28 -5.02
N LYS A 224 20.43 -2.14 -5.15
CA LYS A 224 21.08 -0.83 -5.26
C LYS A 224 21.66 -0.33 -3.93
N GLY A 225 20.98 -0.55 -2.80
CA GLY A 225 21.49 -0.17 -1.49
C GLY A 225 20.39 0.18 -0.48
N ALA A 226 20.80 0.40 0.77
CA ALA A 226 19.89 0.65 1.88
C ALA A 226 19.05 1.92 1.68
N ASP A 227 19.65 3.00 1.15
CA ASP A 227 18.94 4.28 0.95
C ASP A 227 17.85 4.18 -0.11
N GLU A 228 18.14 3.54 -1.25
CA GLU A 228 17.14 3.30 -2.30
C GLU A 228 16.03 2.37 -1.79
N LEU A 229 16.40 1.32 -1.06
CA LEU A 229 15.42 0.42 -0.44
C LEU A 229 14.53 1.17 0.55
N ALA A 230 15.10 2.01 1.41
CA ALA A 230 14.35 2.82 2.38
C ALA A 230 13.39 3.79 1.67
N ALA A 231 13.85 4.47 0.61
CA ALA A 231 13.01 5.35 -0.19
C ALA A 231 11.82 4.60 -0.81
N VAL A 232 12.07 3.43 -1.40
CA VAL A 232 11.04 2.57 -2.00
C VAL A 232 10.07 2.01 -0.94
N ARG A 233 10.58 1.52 0.19
CA ARG A 233 9.77 1.00 1.30
C ARG A 233 8.89 2.07 1.91
N SER A 234 9.40 3.29 2.12
CA SER A 234 8.62 4.38 2.71
C SER A 234 7.33 4.66 1.95
N ILE A 235 7.37 4.57 0.60
CA ILE A 235 6.18 4.70 -0.25
C ILE A 235 5.25 3.51 -0.03
N VAL A 236 5.74 2.28 -0.19
CA VAL A 236 4.92 1.05 -0.12
C VAL A 236 4.26 0.87 1.25
N ASP A 237 5.00 1.12 2.33
CA ASP A 237 4.54 0.96 3.71
C ASP A 237 3.48 2.00 4.08
N SER A 238 3.50 3.17 3.42
CA SER A 238 2.52 4.25 3.60
C SER A 238 1.18 4.00 2.91
N LEU A 239 1.12 3.10 1.93
CA LEU A 239 -0.09 2.83 1.16
C LEU A 239 -1.24 2.36 2.06
N ALA A 240 -2.46 2.68 1.65
CA ALA A 240 -3.64 2.14 2.32
C ALA A 240 -3.69 0.62 2.18
N THR A 241 -3.97 -0.10 3.26
CA THR A 241 -4.12 -1.56 3.27
C THR A 241 -5.32 -1.96 4.11
N PHE A 242 -5.89 -3.11 3.76
CA PHE A 242 -7.02 -3.72 4.44
C PHE A 242 -6.97 -5.24 4.29
N SER A 243 -7.55 -6.00 5.22
CA SER A 243 -7.60 -7.46 5.05
C SER A 243 -8.46 -7.81 3.82
N LEU A 244 -7.93 -8.63 2.91
CA LEU A 244 -8.69 -9.09 1.74
C LEU A 244 -9.91 -9.92 2.15
N SER A 245 -9.77 -10.76 3.18
CA SER A 245 -10.87 -11.53 3.75
C SER A 245 -11.94 -10.62 4.36
N ASP A 246 -11.54 -9.56 5.06
CA ASP A 246 -12.49 -8.60 5.62
C ASP A 246 -13.17 -7.80 4.50
N ARG A 247 -12.43 -7.41 3.45
CA ARG A 247 -13.00 -6.74 2.27
C ARG A 247 -14.04 -7.61 1.57
N ALA A 248 -13.71 -8.87 1.30
CA ALA A 248 -14.60 -9.84 0.65
C ALA A 248 -15.90 -9.97 1.43
N ARG A 249 -15.80 -10.12 2.76
CA ARG A 249 -16.96 -10.13 3.67
C ARG A 249 -17.76 -8.83 3.61
N ASP A 250 -17.12 -7.67 3.62
CA ASP A 250 -17.78 -6.36 3.58
C ASP A 250 -18.56 -6.12 2.28
N ILE A 251 -18.10 -6.67 1.15
CA ILE A 251 -18.81 -6.61 -0.14
C ILE A 251 -19.73 -7.81 -0.40
N GLY A 252 -19.86 -8.73 0.56
CA GLY A 252 -20.72 -9.90 0.45
C GLY A 252 -20.26 -10.95 -0.57
N VAL A 253 -18.95 -11.01 -0.85
CA VAL A 253 -18.34 -11.98 -1.76
C VAL A 253 -17.54 -12.99 -0.95
N GLU A 254 -17.65 -14.27 -1.30
CA GLU A 254 -16.85 -15.32 -0.68
C GLU A 254 -15.37 -15.18 -1.07
N PRO A 255 -14.43 -15.25 -0.10
CA PRO A 255 -13.00 -15.26 -0.39
C PRO A 255 -12.58 -16.42 -1.29
N ASP A 256 -11.98 -16.13 -2.44
CA ASP A 256 -11.39 -17.14 -3.33
C ASP A 256 -9.99 -17.55 -2.84
N HIS A 257 -9.96 -18.33 -1.76
CA HIS A 257 -8.72 -18.78 -1.14
C HIS A 257 -7.84 -19.63 -2.08
N ASP A 258 -8.43 -20.33 -3.05
CA ASP A 258 -7.67 -21.17 -3.97
C ASP A 258 -6.95 -20.32 -5.01
N ALA A 259 -7.61 -19.31 -5.58
CA ALA A 259 -6.94 -18.32 -6.42
C ALA A 259 -5.83 -17.59 -5.65
N TRP A 260 -6.05 -17.26 -4.38
CA TRP A 260 -5.07 -16.55 -3.55
C TRP A 260 -3.81 -17.38 -3.30
N LYS A 261 -3.97 -18.65 -2.91
CA LYS A 261 -2.85 -19.59 -2.72
C LYS A 261 -2.12 -19.86 -4.03
N LYS A 262 -2.85 -19.98 -5.14
CA LYS A 262 -2.24 -20.15 -6.46
C LYS A 262 -1.41 -18.93 -6.87
N ALA A 263 -1.95 -17.72 -6.68
CA ALA A 263 -1.24 -16.47 -6.93
C ALA A 263 0.04 -16.37 -6.10
N HIS A 264 -0.05 -16.67 -4.80
CA HIS A 264 1.07 -16.65 -3.87
C HIS A 264 2.16 -17.65 -4.26
N SER A 265 1.80 -18.89 -4.61
CA SER A 265 2.79 -19.89 -5.02
C SER A 265 3.54 -19.46 -6.30
N PHE A 266 2.84 -18.89 -7.29
CA PHE A 266 3.49 -18.29 -8.45
C PHE A 266 4.36 -17.09 -8.10
N HIS A 267 3.95 -16.28 -7.11
CA HIS A 267 4.73 -15.13 -6.64
C HIS A 267 6.05 -15.55 -5.99
N VAL A 268 5.99 -16.53 -5.08
CA VAL A 268 7.18 -17.08 -4.42
C VAL A 268 8.10 -17.72 -5.45
N ALA A 269 7.56 -18.50 -6.39
CA ALA A 269 8.34 -19.09 -7.47
C ALA A 269 9.03 -18.04 -8.36
N ALA A 270 8.37 -16.92 -8.62
CA ALA A 270 8.90 -15.85 -9.47
C ALA A 270 10.08 -15.10 -8.84
N PHE A 271 10.07 -14.89 -7.52
CA PHE A 271 10.95 -13.90 -6.88
C PHE A 271 11.79 -14.40 -5.71
N HIS A 272 11.53 -15.61 -5.21
CA HIS A 272 12.21 -16.14 -4.03
C HIS A 272 12.72 -17.55 -4.25
N GLU A 273 11.83 -18.49 -4.57
CA GLU A 273 12.16 -19.91 -4.70
C GLU A 273 11.63 -20.51 -6.01
N PRO A 274 12.31 -20.27 -7.15
CA PRO A 274 11.94 -20.88 -8.42
C PRO A 274 11.97 -22.40 -8.39
N SER A 275 11.12 -23.05 -9.19
CA SER A 275 10.95 -24.50 -9.16
C SER A 275 12.15 -25.26 -9.72
N THR A 276 12.87 -24.71 -10.69
CA THR A 276 14.00 -25.41 -11.35
C THR A 276 15.37 -24.83 -10.97
N ALA A 277 16.42 -25.66 -10.97
CA ALA A 277 17.79 -25.22 -10.72
C ALA A 277 18.28 -24.15 -11.72
N ALA A 278 17.84 -24.23 -12.98
CA ALA A 278 18.17 -23.26 -14.01
C ALA A 278 17.56 -21.88 -13.72
N GLU A 279 16.31 -21.84 -13.26
CA GLU A 279 15.64 -20.61 -12.84
C GLU A 279 16.25 -20.04 -11.56
N LYS A 280 16.53 -20.88 -10.56
CA LYS A 280 17.26 -20.47 -9.34
C LYS A 280 18.58 -19.78 -9.69
N LYS A 281 19.35 -20.37 -10.62
CA LYS A 281 20.61 -19.79 -11.13
C LYS A 281 20.42 -18.47 -11.89
N LYS A 282 19.29 -18.28 -12.57
CA LYS A 282 18.98 -17.01 -13.26
C LYS A 282 18.58 -15.92 -12.26
N LEU A 283 17.70 -16.25 -11.31
CA LEU A 283 17.26 -15.33 -10.27
C LEU A 283 18.43 -14.85 -9.40
N SER A 284 19.35 -15.75 -9.00
CA SER A 284 20.51 -15.39 -8.19
C SER A 284 21.52 -14.45 -8.89
N LYS A 285 21.44 -14.30 -10.21
CA LYS A 285 22.23 -13.29 -10.94
C LYS A 285 21.63 -11.89 -10.84
N LEU A 286 20.32 -11.81 -10.60
CA LEU A 286 19.54 -10.58 -10.48
C LEU A 286 19.45 -10.11 -9.02
N ILE A 287 19.32 -11.05 -8.08
CA ILE A 287 19.24 -10.81 -6.64
C ILE A 287 20.46 -11.47 -6.00
N ARG A 288 21.46 -10.67 -5.64
CA ARG A 288 22.75 -11.14 -5.10
C ARG A 288 22.88 -10.81 -3.63
N LYS A 289 22.28 -9.71 -3.18
CA LYS A 289 22.32 -9.31 -1.78
C LYS A 289 21.29 -10.14 -1.00
N PRO A 290 21.62 -10.57 0.22
CA PRO A 290 20.63 -11.18 1.10
C PRO A 290 19.50 -10.19 1.37
N LEU A 291 18.28 -10.69 1.46
CA LEU A 291 17.14 -9.90 1.89
C LEU A 291 17.14 -9.80 3.42
N PRO A 292 16.88 -8.60 3.98
CA PRO A 292 16.53 -8.48 5.39
C PRO A 292 15.36 -9.43 5.74
N ALA A 293 15.42 -10.07 6.92
CA ALA A 293 14.45 -11.09 7.30
C ALA A 293 13.01 -10.52 7.37
N ASP A 294 12.85 -9.30 7.87
CA ASP A 294 11.58 -8.57 7.89
C ASP A 294 11.04 -8.34 6.48
N LEU A 295 11.92 -8.00 5.53
CA LEU A 295 11.55 -7.77 4.15
C LEU A 295 11.15 -9.07 3.44
N ALA A 296 11.89 -10.16 3.67
CA ALA A 296 11.55 -11.46 3.12
C ALA A 296 10.18 -11.93 3.63
N GLN A 297 9.90 -11.75 4.93
CA GLN A 297 8.58 -12.02 5.50
C GLN A 297 7.51 -11.15 4.86
N GLN A 298 7.74 -9.83 4.75
CA GLN A 298 6.77 -8.89 4.17
C GLN A 298 6.43 -9.21 2.70
N LEU A 299 7.36 -9.74 1.92
CA LEU A 299 7.15 -10.02 0.50
C LEU A 299 6.62 -11.42 0.22
N PHE A 300 7.00 -12.42 1.02
CA PHE A 300 6.79 -13.84 0.68
C PHE A 300 5.98 -14.63 1.70
N ASP A 301 5.74 -14.12 2.91
CA ASP A 301 4.75 -14.73 3.79
C ASP A 301 3.35 -14.62 3.16
N TYR A 302 2.50 -15.63 3.38
CA TYR A 302 1.19 -15.69 2.74
C TYR A 302 0.29 -14.52 3.16
N ASP A 303 0.21 -14.22 4.45
CA ASP A 303 -0.67 -13.16 4.94
C ASP A 303 -0.14 -11.78 4.53
N ALA A 304 1.18 -11.59 4.59
CA ALA A 304 1.82 -10.36 4.12
C ALA A 304 1.64 -10.14 2.61
N TYR A 305 1.67 -11.21 1.81
CA TYR A 305 1.37 -11.17 0.39
C TYR A 305 -0.09 -10.71 0.12
N LEU A 306 -1.06 -11.22 0.89
CA LEU A 306 -2.45 -10.77 0.78
C LEU A 306 -2.61 -9.30 1.16
N GLU A 307 -1.87 -8.81 2.16
CA GLU A 307 -1.81 -7.37 2.45
C GLU A 307 -1.21 -6.58 1.28
N GLY A 308 -0.16 -7.11 0.64
CA GLY A 308 0.43 -6.53 -0.57
C GLY A 308 -0.58 -6.39 -1.72
N LEU A 309 -1.36 -7.45 -1.99
CA LEU A 309 -2.46 -7.40 -2.96
C LEU A 309 -3.53 -6.37 -2.58
N SER A 310 -3.84 -6.25 -1.29
CA SER A 310 -4.78 -5.24 -0.80
C SER A 310 -4.29 -3.82 -1.04
N ARG A 311 -2.99 -3.55 -0.80
CA ARG A 311 -2.37 -2.25 -1.13
C ARG A 311 -2.59 -1.91 -2.61
N MET A 312 -2.36 -2.86 -3.50
CA MET A 312 -2.58 -2.61 -4.93
C MET A 312 -4.06 -2.34 -5.22
N SER A 313 -4.96 -3.12 -4.62
CA SER A 313 -6.40 -3.02 -4.82
C SER A 313 -7.05 -1.73 -4.28
N LEU A 314 -6.31 -0.93 -3.49
CA LEU A 314 -6.81 0.30 -2.86
C LEU A 314 -6.13 1.57 -3.38
N ASN A 315 -4.92 1.46 -3.96
CA ASN A 315 -4.09 2.64 -4.25
C ASN A 315 -3.74 2.80 -5.74
N LEU A 316 -4.10 1.83 -6.59
CA LEU A 316 -3.90 1.97 -8.04
C LEU A 316 -4.87 3.00 -8.62
N GLU A 317 -4.33 3.83 -9.49
CA GLU A 317 -5.10 4.65 -10.42
C GLU A 317 -5.68 3.76 -11.53
N ALA A 318 -6.75 4.21 -12.19
CA ALA A 318 -7.53 3.43 -13.14
C ALA A 318 -6.71 2.81 -14.29
N HIS A 319 -5.66 3.48 -14.78
CA HIS A 319 -4.78 2.98 -15.83
C HIS A 319 -3.64 2.07 -15.29
N GLY A 320 -3.77 1.60 -14.05
CA GLY A 320 -2.86 0.63 -13.41
C GLY A 320 -1.55 1.23 -12.89
N GLY A 321 -1.47 2.56 -12.83
CA GLY A 321 -0.34 3.26 -12.24
C GLY A 321 -0.47 3.35 -10.73
N LEU A 322 0.63 3.09 -10.01
CA LEU A 322 0.78 3.44 -8.61
C LEU A 322 1.65 4.68 -8.52
N TYR A 323 1.23 5.66 -7.73
CA TYR A 323 1.85 6.99 -7.66
C TYR A 323 2.05 7.37 -6.20
N ALA A 324 3.21 7.95 -5.88
CA ALA A 324 3.58 8.22 -4.50
C ALA A 324 2.68 9.29 -3.89
N LEU A 325 2.52 10.44 -4.55
CA LEU A 325 1.69 11.53 -4.05
C LEU A 325 0.21 11.25 -4.28
N HIS A 326 -0.19 10.84 -5.49
CA HIS A 326 -1.60 10.57 -5.82
C HIS A 326 -2.27 9.51 -4.91
N SER A 327 -1.52 8.52 -4.38
CA SER A 327 -2.04 7.54 -3.39
C SER A 327 -2.56 8.16 -2.07
N HIS A 328 -2.37 9.46 -1.86
CA HIS A 328 -2.91 10.21 -0.71
C HIS A 328 -4.26 10.86 -0.99
N LEU A 329 -4.78 10.82 -2.22
CA LEU A 329 -6.08 11.43 -2.53
C LEU A 329 -7.21 10.56 -2.01
N ASN A 330 -8.13 11.17 -1.25
CA ASN A 330 -9.35 10.51 -0.79
C ASN A 330 -10.46 10.59 -1.83
N HIS A 331 -11.43 9.68 -1.72
CA HIS A 331 -12.61 9.66 -2.55
C HIS A 331 -13.68 10.67 -2.10
N SER A 332 -14.38 11.29 -3.05
CA SER A 332 -15.62 12.06 -2.86
C SER A 332 -16.52 11.90 -4.08
N CYS A 333 -17.82 11.70 -3.88
CA CYS A 333 -18.82 11.71 -4.97
C CYS A 333 -18.95 13.09 -5.64
N GLN A 334 -18.47 14.15 -5.00
CA GLN A 334 -18.37 15.51 -5.55
C GLN A 334 -16.90 15.97 -5.46
N PRO A 335 -16.01 15.41 -6.29
CA PRO A 335 -14.59 15.67 -6.16
C PRO A 335 -14.23 17.05 -6.69
N ASN A 336 -13.17 17.63 -6.12
CA ASN A 336 -12.64 18.93 -6.54
C ASN A 336 -11.36 18.80 -7.38
N ALA A 337 -10.79 17.61 -7.50
CA ALA A 337 -9.67 17.31 -8.38
C ALA A 337 -10.03 16.20 -9.39
N SER A 338 -9.27 16.11 -10.48
CA SER A 338 -9.40 15.06 -11.48
C SER A 338 -8.05 14.60 -12.00
N ILE A 339 -7.95 13.31 -12.30
CA ILE A 339 -6.75 12.67 -12.83
C ILE A 339 -6.89 12.54 -14.34
N ARG A 340 -5.87 12.97 -15.08
CA ARG A 340 -5.87 13.00 -16.55
C ARG A 340 -4.54 12.52 -17.13
N HIS A 341 -4.61 11.71 -18.16
CA HIS A 341 -3.46 11.29 -18.96
C HIS A 341 -3.30 12.20 -20.18
N LEU A 342 -2.85 13.45 -19.97
CA LEU A 342 -2.75 14.44 -21.05
C LEU A 342 -1.55 14.20 -21.99
N GLN A 343 -0.62 13.32 -21.61
CA GLN A 343 0.62 13.06 -22.33
C GLN A 343 0.61 11.76 -23.14
N GLN A 344 -0.54 11.43 -23.75
CA GLN A 344 -0.79 10.15 -24.42
C GLN A 344 0.26 9.78 -25.49
N ARG A 345 0.86 10.78 -26.15
CA ARG A 345 1.84 10.58 -27.23
C ARG A 345 3.30 10.51 -26.76
N THR A 346 3.59 10.91 -25.52
CA THR A 346 4.97 11.04 -25.02
C THR A 346 5.21 10.18 -23.79
N THR A 347 4.28 10.16 -22.85
CA THR A 347 4.38 9.43 -21.59
C THR A 347 2.96 9.13 -21.13
N LEU A 348 2.31 8.14 -21.74
CA LEU A 348 0.92 7.80 -21.46
C LEU A 348 0.71 7.53 -19.96
N ALA A 349 1.64 6.83 -19.31
CA ALA A 349 1.56 6.54 -17.88
C ALA A 349 1.74 7.76 -16.96
N ARG A 350 2.01 8.98 -17.46
CA ARG A 350 2.10 10.17 -16.60
C ARG A 350 0.70 10.72 -16.33
N ILE A 351 0.39 10.92 -15.05
CA ILE A 351 -0.83 11.63 -14.64
C ILE A 351 -0.60 13.13 -14.57
N THR A 352 -1.67 13.87 -14.82
CA THR A 352 -1.82 15.29 -14.54
C THR A 352 -3.03 15.45 -13.64
N VAL A 353 -2.84 16.12 -12.50
CA VAL A 353 -3.94 16.40 -11.56
C VAL A 353 -4.42 17.83 -11.80
N LEU A 354 -5.70 17.95 -12.14
CA LEU A 354 -6.36 19.22 -12.46
C LEU A 354 -7.44 19.54 -11.43
N ALA A 355 -7.54 20.80 -11.03
CA ALA A 355 -8.67 21.28 -10.24
C ALA A 355 -9.95 21.32 -11.11
N ARG A 356 -11.06 20.77 -10.60
CA ARG A 356 -12.37 20.76 -11.27
C ARG A 356 -13.23 21.97 -10.98
N ARG A 357 -12.82 22.77 -10.00
CA ARG A 357 -13.44 24.01 -9.52
C ARG A 357 -12.39 24.75 -8.69
N PRO A 358 -12.61 26.01 -8.29
CA PRO A 358 -11.72 26.66 -7.33
C PRO A 358 -11.63 25.85 -6.02
N ILE A 359 -10.41 25.69 -5.51
CA ILE A 359 -10.09 25.00 -4.25
C ILE A 359 -9.46 26.02 -3.32
N LYS A 360 -10.00 26.16 -2.10
CA LYS A 360 -9.47 27.13 -1.13
C LYS A 360 -8.31 26.56 -0.35
N LYS A 361 -7.39 27.43 0.08
CA LYS A 361 -6.35 27.06 1.04
C LYS A 361 -6.96 26.33 2.25
N GLY A 362 -6.37 25.19 2.61
CA GLY A 362 -6.81 24.31 3.69
C GLY A 362 -7.92 23.32 3.32
N GLU A 363 -8.49 23.42 2.12
CA GLU A 363 -9.50 22.48 1.62
C GLU A 363 -8.86 21.14 1.22
N GLU A 364 -9.52 20.03 1.51
CA GLU A 364 -9.06 18.67 1.14
C GLU A 364 -9.21 18.44 -0.37
N LEU A 365 -8.17 17.92 -1.02
CA LEU A 365 -8.23 17.47 -2.40
C LEU A 365 -8.82 16.06 -2.45
N THR A 366 -9.82 15.88 -3.30
CA THR A 366 -10.54 14.61 -3.45
C THR A 366 -10.77 14.26 -4.93
N ILE A 367 -10.80 12.97 -5.22
CA ILE A 367 -11.08 12.38 -6.54
C ILE A 367 -12.30 11.47 -6.48
N SER A 368 -12.80 11.03 -7.65
CA SER A 368 -13.89 10.05 -7.74
C SER A 368 -13.35 8.64 -7.81
#